data_AF-A0A2A8BXB6-F1
#
_entry.id   AF-A0A2A8BXB6-F1
#
_cell.length_a   1.000
_cell.length_b   1.000
_cell.length_c   1.000
_cell.angle_alpha   90.00
_cell.angle_beta   90.00
_cell.angle_gamma   90.00
#
_symmetry.space_group_name_H-M   'P 1'
#
loop_
_entity.id
_entity.type
_entity.pdbx_description
1 polymer ?
#
loop_
_entity_poly.entity_id
_entity_poly.type
_entity_poly.pdbx_seq_one_letter_code
_entity_poly.pdbx_strand_id
1 'polypeptide(L)'
;PFGGTEPEIPGAHYVDGLAASIERKLFTVNTGHATVAYHGFLAGADKISDAIAIPAVRSELESVLAETSDLLVRRHELDPEVHRAYVQAIIGRFENPHLPDTVTRVGRQPLRKLSRDERFVSPAAALAEDGTEP
;
A
#
# COMPACT_ATOMS: atom_id res chain seq x y z
N PRO A 1 -13.45 -23.04 7.66
CA PRO A 1 -14.32 -22.63 8.80
C PRO A 1 -15.81 -22.81 8.49
N PHE A 2 -16.24 -22.59 7.24
CA PHE A 2 -17.66 -22.72 6.85
C PHE A 2 -17.98 -23.95 6.00
N GLY A 3 -16.99 -24.65 5.43
CA GLY A 3 -17.21 -25.95 4.78
C GLY A 3 -18.20 -25.90 3.60
N GLY A 4 -18.25 -24.79 2.86
CA GLY A 4 -19.20 -24.58 1.77
C GLY A 4 -20.55 -23.99 2.21
N THR A 5 -20.72 -23.65 3.48
CA THR A 5 -21.89 -22.92 4.00
C THR A 5 -21.50 -21.53 4.47
N GLU A 6 -20.75 -20.78 3.65
CA GLU A 6 -20.39 -19.40 3.90
C GLU A 6 -21.66 -18.53 4.00
N PRO A 7 -21.82 -17.71 5.05
CA PRO A 7 -22.97 -16.82 5.15
C PRO A 7 -22.88 -15.70 4.10
N GLU A 8 -24.02 -15.33 3.53
CA GLU A 8 -24.10 -14.17 2.64
C GLU A 8 -23.98 -12.88 3.46
N ILE A 9 -22.79 -12.27 3.40
CA ILE A 9 -22.51 -10.99 4.04
C ILE A 9 -22.19 -9.98 2.93
N PRO A 10 -23.02 -8.94 2.71
CA PRO A 10 -22.77 -7.95 1.68
C PRO A 10 -21.36 -7.33 1.80
N GLY A 11 -20.59 -7.38 0.70
CA GLY A 11 -19.22 -6.86 0.63
C GLY A 11 -18.13 -7.78 1.21
N ALA A 12 -18.48 -8.93 1.76
CA ALA A 12 -17.50 -9.94 2.13
C ALA A 12 -17.06 -10.74 0.89
N HIS A 13 -15.75 -10.90 0.74
CA HIS A 13 -15.15 -11.74 -0.28
C HIS A 13 -14.48 -12.94 0.40
N TYR A 14 -14.98 -14.15 0.10
CA TYR A 14 -14.40 -15.39 0.59
C TYR A 14 -13.29 -15.84 -0.36
N VAL A 15 -12.15 -16.21 0.23
CA VAL A 15 -10.95 -16.68 -0.48
C VAL A 15 -10.38 -17.88 0.29
N ASP A 16 -9.72 -18.79 -0.42
CA ASP A 16 -9.14 -20.00 0.18
C ASP A 16 -7.95 -19.69 1.11
N GLY A 17 -7.29 -18.55 0.90
CA GLY A 17 -6.17 -18.08 1.72
C GLY A 17 -6.07 -16.56 1.77
N LEU A 18 -5.81 -16.02 2.96
CA LEU A 18 -5.71 -14.57 3.18
C LEU A 18 -4.31 -14.01 2.90
N ALA A 19 -3.28 -14.84 2.73
CA ALA A 19 -1.89 -14.41 2.63
C ALA A 19 -1.69 -13.35 1.53
N ALA A 20 -2.14 -13.64 0.30
CA ALA A 20 -2.07 -12.71 -0.82
C ALA A 20 -2.82 -11.40 -0.55
N SER A 21 -4.02 -11.45 0.05
CA SER A 21 -4.80 -10.25 0.37
C SER A 21 -4.17 -9.40 1.47
N ILE A 22 -3.57 -10.04 2.49
CA ILE A 22 -2.87 -9.36 3.58
C ILE A 22 -1.64 -8.65 3.04
N GLU A 23 -0.79 -9.35 2.28
CA GLU A 23 0.44 -8.78 1.73
C GLU A 23 0.14 -7.69 0.70
N ARG A 24 -0.81 -7.92 -0.21
CA ARG A 24 -1.26 -6.90 -1.18
C ARG A 24 -1.73 -5.62 -0.48
N LYS A 25 -2.50 -5.73 0.60
CA LYS A 25 -2.91 -4.56 1.38
C LYS A 25 -1.71 -3.91 2.09
N LEU A 26 -0.80 -4.72 2.64
CA LEU A 26 0.38 -4.23 3.34
C LEU A 26 1.33 -3.47 2.40
N PHE A 27 1.57 -3.98 1.21
CA PHE A 27 2.56 -3.42 0.27
C PHE A 27 1.97 -2.37 -0.68
N THR A 28 0.64 -2.30 -0.83
CA THR A 28 0.00 -1.23 -1.61
C THR A 28 -0.58 -0.14 -0.71
N VAL A 29 -1.58 -0.46 0.11
CA VAL A 29 -2.31 0.55 0.90
C VAL A 29 -1.42 1.10 2.02
N ASN A 30 -0.83 0.21 2.81
CA ASN A 30 -0.09 0.63 3.99
C ASN A 30 1.24 1.30 3.63
N THR A 31 1.97 0.76 2.64
CA THR A 31 3.20 1.36 2.08
C THR A 31 2.88 2.71 1.46
N GLY A 32 1.98 2.77 0.48
CA GLY A 32 1.65 4.02 -0.21
C GLY A 32 1.19 5.13 0.75
N HIS A 33 0.32 4.81 1.71
CA HIS A 33 -0.16 5.80 2.68
C HIS A 33 0.96 6.34 3.59
N ALA A 34 1.92 5.48 3.95
CA ALA A 34 3.09 5.89 4.73
C ALA A 34 4.09 6.69 3.89
N THR A 35 4.30 6.35 2.62
CA THR A 35 5.14 7.11 1.68
C THR A 35 4.61 8.53 1.53
N VAL A 36 3.31 8.69 1.22
CA VAL A 36 2.68 10.03 1.11
C VAL A 36 2.81 10.81 2.41
N ALA A 37 2.60 10.16 3.56
CA ALA A 37 2.73 10.83 4.86
C ALA A 37 4.14 11.34 5.14
N TYR A 38 5.18 10.53 4.89
CA TYR A 38 6.55 10.93 5.20
C TYR A 38 7.08 11.99 4.24
N HIS A 39 6.92 11.79 2.93
CA HIS A 39 7.36 12.79 1.94
C HIS A 39 6.51 14.06 2.03
N GLY A 40 5.20 13.93 2.29
CA GLY A 40 4.31 15.06 2.53
C GLY A 40 4.69 15.89 3.74
N PHE A 41 5.02 15.24 4.86
CA PHE A 41 5.50 15.94 6.06
C PHE A 41 6.79 16.72 5.79
N LEU A 42 7.75 16.11 5.08
CA LEU A 42 8.99 16.79 4.70
C LEU A 42 8.75 17.96 3.73
N ALA A 43 7.73 17.86 2.89
CA ALA A 43 7.30 18.93 1.98
C ALA A 43 6.40 19.99 2.64
N GLY A 44 6.11 19.88 3.95
CA GLY A 44 5.32 20.85 4.70
C GLY A 44 3.80 20.72 4.55
N ALA A 45 3.30 19.62 3.98
CA ALA A 45 1.85 19.35 3.90
C ALA A 45 1.29 18.92 5.26
N ASP A 46 0.05 19.29 5.56
CA ASP A 46 -0.66 18.84 6.77
C ASP A 46 -1.52 17.58 6.50
N LYS A 47 -2.24 17.54 5.36
CA LYS A 47 -3.12 16.44 4.98
C LYS A 47 -2.54 15.55 3.91
N ILE A 48 -3.00 14.30 3.87
CA ILE A 48 -2.64 13.32 2.84
C ILE A 48 -3.09 13.79 1.45
N SER A 49 -4.28 14.36 1.32
CA SER A 49 -4.79 14.92 0.07
C SER A 49 -3.92 16.05 -0.47
N ASP A 50 -3.38 16.88 0.43
CA ASP A 50 -2.52 18.00 0.07
C ASP A 50 -1.12 17.47 -0.29
N ALA A 51 -0.62 16.49 0.46
CA ALA A 51 0.65 15.84 0.22
C ALA A 51 0.72 15.14 -1.14
N ILE A 52 -0.30 14.34 -1.50
CA ILE A 52 -0.29 13.63 -2.78
C ILE A 52 -0.44 14.56 -4.00
N ALA A 53 -0.99 15.77 -3.80
CA ALA A 53 -1.06 16.79 -4.84
C ALA A 53 0.32 17.42 -5.16
N ILE A 54 1.34 17.21 -4.30
CA ILE A 54 2.71 17.67 -4.54
C ILE A 54 3.37 16.73 -5.56
N PRO A 55 3.83 17.21 -6.74
CA PRO A 55 4.35 16.35 -7.80
C PRO A 55 5.51 15.44 -7.36
N ALA A 56 6.42 15.94 -6.52
CA ALA A 56 7.52 15.13 -5.99
C ALA A 56 7.01 13.97 -5.13
N VAL A 57 6.06 14.22 -4.22
CA VAL A 57 5.45 13.18 -3.38
C VAL A 57 4.70 12.15 -4.22
N ARG A 58 4.01 12.62 -5.27
CA ARG A 58 3.32 11.74 -6.21
C ARG A 58 4.27 10.82 -6.95
N SER A 59 5.39 11.35 -7.43
CA SER A 59 6.43 10.58 -8.11
C SER A 59 7.01 9.49 -7.21
N GLU A 60 7.31 9.82 -5.95
CA GLU A 60 7.82 8.85 -4.96
C GLU A 60 6.80 7.75 -4.66
N LEU A 61 5.52 8.11 -4.49
CA LEU A 61 4.44 7.15 -4.33
C LEU A 61 4.35 6.18 -5.50
N GLU A 62 4.38 6.70 -6.73
CA GLU A 62 4.27 5.88 -7.94
C GLU A 62 5.47 4.96 -8.13
N SER A 63 6.69 5.41 -7.82
CA SER A 63 7.89 4.55 -7.85
C SER A 63 7.79 3.39 -6.87
N VAL A 64 7.51 3.68 -5.60
CA VAL A 64 7.39 2.67 -4.55
C VAL A 64 6.25 1.68 -4.84
N LEU A 65 5.13 2.16 -5.38
CA LEU A 65 4.03 1.29 -5.77
C LEU A 65 4.35 0.47 -7.02
N ALA A 66 5.21 0.93 -7.93
CA ALA A 66 5.66 0.13 -9.07
C ALA A 66 6.53 -1.05 -8.61
N GLU A 67 7.52 -0.80 -7.75
CA GLU A 67 8.41 -1.83 -7.18
C GLU A 67 7.62 -2.90 -6.42
N THR A 68 6.75 -2.46 -5.50
CA THR A 68 5.93 -3.38 -4.71
C THR A 68 4.86 -4.10 -5.54
N SER A 69 4.34 -3.48 -6.61
CA SER A 69 3.41 -4.14 -7.53
C SER A 69 4.08 -5.28 -8.28
N ASP A 70 5.29 -5.07 -8.78
CA ASP A 70 6.04 -6.12 -9.49
C ASP A 70 6.28 -7.33 -8.58
N LEU A 71 6.70 -7.09 -7.33
CA LEU A 71 6.85 -8.14 -6.32
C LEU A 71 5.53 -8.91 -6.09
N LEU A 72 4.42 -8.19 -5.85
CA LEU A 72 3.12 -8.80 -5.56
C LEU A 72 2.57 -9.62 -6.73
N VAL A 73 2.71 -9.10 -7.95
CA VAL A 73 2.26 -9.77 -9.18
C VAL A 73 3.02 -11.07 -9.38
N ARG A 74 4.35 -11.06 -9.26
CA ARG A 74 5.18 -12.26 -9.40
C ARG A 74 4.92 -13.28 -8.30
N ARG A 75 4.87 -12.83 -7.04
CA ARG A 75 4.79 -13.71 -5.86
C ARG A 75 3.44 -14.40 -5.69
N HIS A 76 2.34 -13.70 -6.00
CA HIS A 76 0.99 -14.22 -5.82
C HIS A 76 0.26 -14.49 -7.14
N GLU A 77 0.98 -14.45 -8.27
CA GLU A 77 0.44 -14.68 -9.61
C GLU A 77 -0.81 -13.82 -9.88
N LEU A 78 -0.79 -12.56 -9.42
CA LEU A 78 -1.92 -11.66 -9.59
C LEU A 78 -2.05 -11.26 -11.05
N ASP A 79 -3.29 -11.09 -11.52
CA ASP A 79 -3.54 -10.44 -12.80
C ASP A 79 -2.98 -9.00 -12.77
N PRO A 80 -2.04 -8.63 -13.66
CA PRO A 80 -1.39 -7.30 -13.64
C PRO A 80 -2.36 -6.15 -13.89
N GLU A 81 -3.41 -6.34 -14.70
CA GLU A 81 -4.42 -5.33 -14.99
C GLU A 81 -5.29 -5.08 -13.75
N VAL A 82 -5.73 -6.16 -13.12
CA VAL A 82 -6.53 -6.09 -11.88
C VAL A 82 -5.72 -5.48 -10.75
N HIS A 83 -4.43 -5.79 -10.66
CA HIS A 83 -3.56 -5.18 -9.67
C HIS A 83 -3.35 -3.69 -9.93
N ARG A 84 -3.10 -3.30 -11.18
CA ARG A 84 -2.96 -1.89 -11.56
C ARG A 84 -4.23 -1.08 -11.29
N ALA A 85 -5.41 -1.60 -11.64
CA ALA A 85 -6.68 -0.94 -11.34
C ALA A 85 -6.88 -0.74 -9.83
N TYR A 86 -6.48 -1.71 -9.02
CA TYR A 86 -6.50 -1.60 -7.57
C TYR A 86 -5.54 -0.51 -7.06
N VAL A 87 -4.31 -0.46 -7.56
CA VAL A 87 -3.34 0.60 -7.22
C VAL A 87 -3.92 1.99 -7.52
N GLN A 88 -4.51 2.18 -8.71
CA GLN A 88 -5.15 3.45 -9.08
C GLN A 88 -6.32 3.80 -8.17
N ALA A 89 -7.14 2.82 -7.78
CA ALA A 89 -8.21 3.04 -6.81
C ALA A 89 -7.67 3.45 -5.42
N ILE A 90 -6.53 2.91 -4.98
CA ILE A 90 -5.89 3.29 -3.72
C ILE A 90 -5.32 4.70 -3.79
N ILE A 91 -4.66 5.05 -4.89
CA ILE A 91 -4.15 6.40 -5.14
C ILE A 91 -5.31 7.41 -5.10
N GLY A 92 -6.42 7.15 -5.80
CA GLY A 92 -7.60 8.02 -5.78
C GLY A 92 -8.22 8.18 -4.39
N ARG A 93 -8.05 7.20 -3.48
CA ARG A 93 -8.48 7.34 -2.08
C ARG A 93 -7.61 8.32 -1.29
N PHE A 94 -6.33 8.41 -1.59
CA PHE A 94 -5.42 9.38 -0.95
C PHE A 94 -5.70 10.81 -1.42
N GLU A 95 -6.20 10.98 -2.64
CA GLU A 95 -6.58 12.28 -3.20
C GLU A 95 -7.86 12.87 -2.61
N ASN A 96 -8.65 12.09 -1.86
CA ASN A 96 -9.96 12.52 -1.38
C ASN A 96 -9.84 13.68 -0.35
N PRO A 97 -10.24 14.92 -0.70
CA PRO A 97 -10.09 16.08 0.18
C PRO A 97 -11.09 16.09 1.35
N HIS A 98 -12.12 15.24 1.29
CA HIS A 98 -13.13 15.11 2.34
C HIS A 98 -12.69 14.21 3.49
N LEU A 99 -11.57 13.50 3.36
CA LEU A 99 -10.97 12.72 4.45
C LEU A 99 -9.93 13.60 5.18
N PRO A 100 -10.16 14.00 6.44
CA PRO A 100 -9.23 14.85 7.19
C PRO A 100 -8.05 14.05 7.76
N ASP A 101 -7.39 13.25 6.91
CA ASP A 101 -6.26 12.42 7.29
C ASP A 101 -4.97 13.23 7.25
N THR A 102 -4.36 13.45 8.42
CA THR A 102 -3.10 14.22 8.52
C THR A 102 -1.87 13.36 8.33
N VAL A 103 -0.82 13.94 7.76
CA VAL A 103 0.48 13.28 7.56
C VAL A 103 1.09 12.83 8.90
N THR A 104 0.89 13.60 9.97
CA THR A 104 1.39 13.29 11.31
C THR A 104 0.66 12.09 11.92
N ARG A 105 -0.68 12.04 11.82
CA ARG A 105 -1.49 10.92 12.32
C ARG A 105 -1.18 9.64 11.53
N VAL A 106 -1.08 9.74 10.21
CA VAL A 106 -0.78 8.60 9.35
C VAL A 106 0.64 8.15 9.60
N GLY A 107 1.61 9.06 9.66
CA GLY A 107 3.05 8.79 9.82
C GLY A 107 3.47 8.23 11.19
N ARG A 108 2.65 8.35 12.23
CA ARG A 108 3.00 7.90 13.60
C ARG A 108 3.49 6.45 13.69
N GLN A 109 4.26 6.17 14.74
CA GLN A 109 4.93 4.88 15.03
C GLN A 109 5.94 4.45 13.94
N PRO A 110 6.93 5.30 13.59
CA PRO A 110 7.87 5.01 12.52
C PRO A 110 8.70 3.75 12.78
N LEU A 111 9.13 3.49 14.02
CA LEU A 111 9.88 2.28 14.38
C LEU A 111 9.13 0.98 14.06
N ARG A 112 7.81 0.95 14.29
CA ARG A 112 6.99 -0.22 13.91
C ARG A 112 6.90 -0.34 12.39
N LYS A 113 6.68 0.76 11.68
CA LYS A 113 6.53 0.77 10.22
C LYS A 113 7.82 0.44 9.47
N LEU A 114 8.97 0.64 10.11
CA LEU A 114 10.30 0.26 9.63
C LEU A 114 10.76 -1.10 10.18
N SER A 115 9.89 -1.85 10.88
CA SER A 115 10.26 -3.19 11.35
C SER A 115 10.31 -4.20 10.20
N ARG A 116 11.02 -5.31 10.44
CA ARG A 116 11.38 -6.32 9.43
C ARG A 116 10.21 -6.81 8.59
N ASP A 117 9.09 -7.13 9.23
CA ASP A 117 7.92 -7.75 8.58
C ASP A 117 6.83 -6.71 8.22
N GLU A 118 7.21 -5.44 8.13
CA GLU A 118 6.30 -4.33 7.83
C GLU A 118 6.55 -3.69 6.47
N ARG A 119 5.68 -2.75 6.13
CA ARG A 119 5.42 -2.16 4.81
C ARG A 119 6.62 -1.60 4.02
N PHE A 120 7.80 -1.45 4.60
CA PHE A 120 9.00 -0.95 3.90
C PHE A 120 10.13 -1.97 3.87
N VAL A 121 10.53 -2.50 5.03
CA VAL A 121 11.65 -3.45 5.10
C VAL A 121 11.28 -4.81 4.53
N SER A 122 10.05 -5.27 4.73
CA SER A 122 9.59 -6.56 4.19
C SER A 122 9.62 -6.61 2.65
N PRO A 123 9.04 -5.65 1.90
CA PRO A 123 9.13 -5.67 0.44
C PRO A 123 10.56 -5.38 -0.05
N ALA A 124 11.32 -4.51 0.60
CA ALA A 124 12.70 -4.23 0.20
C ALA A 124 13.61 -5.47 0.37
N ALA A 125 13.50 -6.18 1.50
CA ALA A 125 14.25 -7.42 1.73
C ALA A 125 13.86 -8.50 0.70
N ALA A 126 12.57 -8.64 0.41
CA ALA A 126 12.06 -9.55 -0.61
C ALA A 126 12.63 -9.26 -2.01
N LEU A 127 12.64 -7.99 -2.42
CA LEU A 127 13.22 -7.57 -3.70
C LEU A 127 14.72 -7.87 -3.76
N ALA A 128 15.46 -7.58 -2.67
CA ALA A 128 16.88 -7.87 -2.57
C ALA A 128 17.19 -9.38 -2.62
N GLU A 129 16.37 -10.21 -1.98
CA GLU A 129 16.47 -11.69 -2.03
C GLU A 129 16.23 -12.23 -3.46
N ASP A 130 15.37 -11.57 -4.24
CA ASP A 130 15.14 -11.86 -5.66
C ASP A 130 16.23 -11.28 -6.59
N GLY A 131 17.26 -10.63 -6.04
CA GLY A 131 18.35 -10.01 -6.80
C GLY A 131 18.01 -8.66 -7.44
N THR A 132 16.90 -8.04 -7.04
CA THR A 132 16.51 -6.69 -7.45
C THR A 132 17.04 -5.66 -6.44
N GLU A 133 17.58 -4.54 -6.90
CA GLU A 133 17.93 -3.42 -6.02
C GLU A 133 16.64 -2.65 -5.67
N PRO A 134 16.23 -2.62 -4.38
CA PRO A 134 15.06 -1.89 -3.91
C PRO A 134 15.34 -0.40 -3.68
#